data_AF-A0A1F9RFW5-F1
#
_entry.id   AF-A0A1F9RFW5-F1
#
_cell.length_a   1.000
_cell.length_b   1.000
_cell.length_c   1.000
_cell.angle_alpha   90.00
_cell.angle_beta   90.00
_cell.angle_gamma   90.00
#
_symmetry.space_group_name_H-M   'P 1'
#
loop_
_entity.id
_entity.type
_entity.pdbx_description
1 polymer ?
#
loop_
_entity_poly.entity_id
_entity_poly.type
_entity_poly.pdbx_seq_one_letter_code
_entity_poly.pdbx_strand_id
1 'polypeptide(L)'
;MVMMPAGAPKAAARPSIADGKYVNGSGCLVEAENGANGTVLYVEERGRRAMLGVLNNFSGGDIAAFCRPAQASFSGGVLALGCQEQNNGGYATSGSAELDLRGGLNAVRVRGEVRKTLGWRTDTNISCEGLRPAGAAK
;
A
#
# COMPACT_ATOMS: atom_id res chain seq x y z
N MET A 1 16.72 -49.99 0.09
CA MET A 1 16.59 -48.88 -0.87
C MET A 1 15.93 -47.73 -0.12
N VAL A 2 16.70 -46.76 0.37
CA VAL A 2 16.19 -45.68 1.22
C VAL A 2 15.73 -44.55 0.30
N MET A 3 14.43 -44.34 0.19
CA MET A 3 13.85 -43.19 -0.51
C MET A 3 14.21 -41.92 0.27
N MET A 4 15.01 -41.05 -0.32
CA MET A 4 15.26 -39.71 0.20
C MET A 4 14.01 -38.83 -0.04
N PRO A 5 13.57 -38.02 0.93
CA PRO A 5 12.46 -37.09 0.72
C PRO A 5 12.89 -35.97 -0.23
N ALA A 6 12.04 -35.72 -1.23
CA ALA A 6 12.17 -34.60 -2.15
C ALA A 6 12.28 -33.28 -1.37
N GLY A 7 13.29 -32.47 -1.70
CA GLY A 7 13.51 -31.18 -1.07
C GLY A 7 12.26 -30.31 -1.15
N ALA A 8 11.83 -29.79 0.00
CA ALA A 8 10.74 -28.83 0.06
C ALA A 8 11.06 -27.64 -0.87
N PRO A 9 10.09 -27.13 -1.65
CA PRO A 9 10.31 -25.96 -2.48
C PRO A 9 10.75 -24.81 -1.57
N LYS A 10 11.91 -24.24 -1.87
CA LYS A 10 12.42 -23.03 -1.24
C LYS A 10 11.33 -21.98 -1.35
N ALA A 11 10.69 -21.62 -0.23
CA ALA A 11 9.63 -20.64 -0.21
C ALA A 11 10.12 -19.40 -0.97
N ALA A 12 9.42 -19.05 -2.06
CA ALA A 12 9.73 -17.82 -2.79
C ALA A 12 9.71 -16.69 -1.76
N ALA A 13 10.83 -15.95 -1.68
CA ALA A 13 10.91 -14.82 -0.77
C ALA A 13 9.71 -13.91 -1.07
N ARG A 14 8.85 -13.72 -0.07
CA ARG A 14 7.71 -12.81 -0.23
C ARG A 14 8.27 -11.44 -0.61
N PRO A 15 7.70 -10.75 -1.60
CA PRO A 15 8.13 -9.41 -1.92
C PRO A 15 8.00 -8.54 -0.66
N SER A 16 9.05 -7.83 -0.30
CA SER A 16 9.05 -6.87 0.80
C SER A 16 9.10 -5.45 0.23
N ILE A 17 8.52 -4.51 0.96
CA ILE A 17 8.67 -3.08 0.66
C ILE A 17 9.98 -2.66 1.32
N ALA A 18 10.99 -2.32 0.53
CA ALA A 18 12.27 -1.87 1.08
C ALA A 18 12.10 -0.48 1.72
N ASP A 19 12.78 -0.29 2.84
CA ASP A 19 12.83 1.00 3.52
C ASP A 19 13.49 2.05 2.62
N GLY A 20 13.01 3.29 2.71
CA GLY A 20 13.56 4.43 2.00
C GLY A 20 12.54 5.18 1.16
N LYS A 21 13.06 6.08 0.33
CA LYS A 21 12.24 6.99 -0.47
C LYS A 21 12.11 6.49 -1.89
N TYR A 22 10.94 6.64 -2.48
CA TYR A 22 10.65 6.31 -3.87
C TYR A 22 10.07 7.55 -4.55
N VAL A 23 10.56 7.85 -5.74
CA VAL A 23 10.17 9.05 -6.49
C VAL A 23 9.89 8.73 -7.94
N ASN A 24 9.16 9.60 -8.61
CA ASN A 24 9.02 9.56 -10.07
C ASN A 24 9.14 10.97 -10.69
N GLY A 25 9.17 11.03 -12.02
CA GLY A 25 9.27 12.30 -12.75
C GLY A 25 8.01 13.17 -12.72
N SER A 26 6.87 12.67 -12.21
CA SER A 26 5.62 13.43 -12.12
C SER A 26 5.45 14.17 -10.80
N GLY A 27 6.44 14.10 -9.91
CA GLY A 27 6.42 14.75 -8.59
C GLY A 27 5.74 13.92 -7.50
N CYS A 28 5.67 12.59 -7.66
CA CYS A 28 5.31 11.70 -6.57
C CYS A 28 6.51 11.40 -5.68
N LEU A 29 6.26 11.36 -4.38
CA LEU A 29 7.18 10.89 -3.35
C LEU A 29 6.45 9.85 -2.50
N VAL A 30 7.08 8.70 -2.27
CA VAL A 30 6.64 7.70 -1.31
C VAL A 30 7.78 7.39 -0.36
N GLU A 31 7.60 7.63 0.93
CA GLU A 31 8.57 7.23 1.96
C GLU A 31 8.04 5.97 2.64
N ALA A 32 8.81 4.89 2.57
CA ALA A 32 8.50 3.63 3.23
C ALA A 32 9.37 3.47 4.48
N GLU A 33 8.72 3.32 5.63
CA GLU A 33 9.37 3.08 6.92
C GLU A 33 9.00 1.68 7.41
N ASN A 34 9.99 0.80 7.58
CA ASN A 34 9.78 -0.54 8.10
C ASN A 34 9.83 -0.57 9.63
N GLY A 35 8.79 -1.12 10.24
CA GLY A 35 8.70 -1.38 11.67
C GLY A 35 8.60 -2.88 11.98
N ALA A 36 8.54 -3.20 13.27
CA ALA A 36 8.50 -4.59 13.75
C ALA A 36 7.28 -5.37 13.22
N ASN A 37 6.15 -4.69 13.01
CA ASN A 37 4.87 -5.32 12.67
C ASN A 37 4.41 -5.06 11.23
N GLY A 38 5.09 -4.19 10.49
CA GLY A 38 4.64 -3.75 9.18
C GLY A 38 5.46 -2.61 8.60
N THR A 39 5.08 -2.20 7.40
CA THR A 39 5.60 -1.02 6.71
C THR A 39 4.57 0.10 6.77
N VAL A 40 5.03 1.31 7.02
CA VAL A 40 4.23 2.53 6.85
C VAL A 40 4.69 3.22 5.57
N LEU A 41 3.74 3.61 4.72
CA LEU A 41 4.01 4.39 3.52
C LEU A 41 3.39 5.78 3.65
N TYR A 42 4.22 6.81 3.55
CA TYR A 42 3.81 8.20 3.42
C TYR A 42 3.85 8.57 1.94
N VAL A 43 2.68 8.77 1.34
CA VAL A 43 2.50 9.01 -0.09
C VAL A 43 2.17 10.48 -0.28
N GLU A 44 2.94 11.17 -1.11
CA GLU A 44 2.70 12.56 -1.49
C GLU A 44 2.66 12.71 -3.02
N GLU A 45 1.62 13.38 -3.51
CA GLU A 45 1.49 13.76 -4.92
C GLU A 45 0.89 15.17 -5.01
N ARG A 46 1.64 16.12 -5.58
CA ARG A 46 1.16 17.50 -5.86
C ARG A 46 0.50 18.17 -4.63
N GLY A 47 1.08 17.97 -3.45
CA GLY A 47 0.58 18.53 -2.18
C GLY A 47 -0.56 17.73 -1.52
N ARG A 48 -1.06 16.66 -2.15
CA ARG A 48 -1.97 15.69 -1.50
C ARG A 48 -1.17 14.65 -0.77
N ARG A 49 -1.63 14.23 0.41
CA ARG A 49 -0.95 13.24 1.25
C ARG A 49 -1.88 12.11 1.65
N ALA A 50 -1.34 10.90 1.69
CA ALA A 50 -1.97 9.74 2.29
C ALA A 50 -0.94 8.95 3.10
N MET A 51 -1.44 8.26 4.13
CA MET A 51 -0.61 7.37 4.95
C MET A 51 -1.23 5.97 4.93
N LEU A 52 -0.44 4.98 4.55
CA LEU A 52 -0.83 3.58 4.48
C LEU A 52 -0.03 2.79 5.51
N GLY A 53 -0.71 1.97 6.31
CA GLY A 53 -0.08 0.93 7.11
C GLY A 53 -0.25 -0.41 6.41
N VAL A 54 0.78 -1.24 6.38
CA VAL A 54 0.75 -2.57 5.78
C VAL A 54 1.42 -3.56 6.71
N LEU A 55 0.74 -4.64 7.08
CA LEU A 55 1.36 -5.69 7.90
C LEU A 55 2.41 -6.45 7.11
N ASN A 56 3.49 -6.90 7.78
CA ASN A 56 4.60 -7.64 7.15
C ASN A 56 4.17 -8.93 6.43
N ASN A 57 3.05 -9.51 6.86
CA ASN A 57 2.49 -10.72 6.26
C ASN A 57 1.48 -10.44 5.14
N PHE A 58 1.21 -9.16 4.82
CA PHE A 58 0.20 -8.67 3.87
C PHE A 58 -1.23 -9.18 4.15
N SER A 59 -1.56 -9.55 5.39
CA SER A 59 -2.92 -9.99 5.74
C SER A 59 -3.87 -8.84 6.00
N GLY A 60 -3.36 -7.62 6.13
CA GLY A 60 -4.14 -6.44 6.46
C GLY A 60 -3.28 -5.18 6.48
N GLY A 61 -3.92 -4.07 6.79
CA GLY A 61 -3.27 -2.77 6.89
C GLY A 61 -4.26 -1.71 7.33
N ASP A 62 -3.89 -0.45 7.09
CA ASP A 62 -4.71 0.71 7.38
C ASP A 62 -4.55 1.74 6.26
N ILE A 63 -5.61 2.51 6.01
CA ILE A 63 -5.56 3.71 5.17
C ILE A 63 -5.97 4.86 6.10
N ALA A 64 -5.02 5.69 6.52
CA ALA A 64 -5.28 6.71 7.53
C ALA A 64 -6.45 7.62 7.10
N ALA A 65 -7.30 7.97 8.07
CA ALA A 65 -8.56 8.71 7.89
C ALA A 65 -9.70 8.01 7.11
N PHE A 66 -9.47 6.83 6.51
CA PHE A 66 -10.49 6.13 5.72
C PHE A 66 -10.79 4.71 6.20
N CYS A 67 -9.76 3.89 6.46
CA CYS A 67 -9.89 2.47 6.77
C CYS A 67 -9.00 2.07 7.96
N ARG A 68 -9.62 1.64 9.06
CA ARG A 68 -8.95 1.03 10.22
C ARG A 68 -9.84 -0.04 10.87
N PRO A 69 -9.65 -1.34 10.61
CA PRO A 69 -8.65 -1.95 9.73
C PRO A 69 -9.05 -1.93 8.24
N ALA A 70 -8.06 -2.02 7.35
CA ALA A 70 -8.24 -2.34 5.93
C ALA A 70 -7.98 -3.83 5.66
N GLN A 71 -8.85 -4.44 4.84
CA GLN A 71 -8.65 -5.79 4.32
C GLN A 71 -7.60 -5.77 3.23
N ALA A 72 -6.71 -6.76 3.23
CA ALA A 72 -5.67 -6.90 2.23
C ALA A 72 -5.92 -8.10 1.31
N SER A 73 -5.56 -7.95 0.04
CA SER A 73 -5.46 -9.05 -0.92
C SER A 73 -4.21 -8.87 -1.76
N PHE A 74 -3.42 -9.94 -1.88
CA PHE A 74 -2.19 -9.93 -2.66
C PHE A 74 -2.30 -10.90 -3.84
N SER A 75 -2.21 -10.37 -5.07
CA SER A 75 -2.29 -11.17 -6.28
C SER A 75 -1.46 -10.56 -7.40
N GLY A 76 -0.72 -11.39 -8.14
CA GLY A 76 0.04 -10.95 -9.32
C GLY A 76 1.10 -9.88 -9.03
N GLY A 77 1.61 -9.79 -7.80
CA GLY A 77 2.57 -8.75 -7.38
C GLY A 77 1.92 -7.43 -6.97
N VAL A 78 0.59 -7.35 -6.93
CA VAL A 78 -0.16 -6.18 -6.48
C VAL A 78 -0.80 -6.47 -5.12
N LEU A 79 -0.58 -5.57 -4.17
CA LEU A 79 -1.25 -5.55 -2.88
C LEU A 79 -2.41 -4.55 -2.93
N ALA A 80 -3.64 -5.04 -2.84
CA ALA A 80 -4.82 -4.22 -2.66
C ALA A 80 -5.19 -4.14 -1.18
N LEU A 81 -5.48 -2.93 -0.70
CA LEU A 81 -6.02 -2.63 0.62
C LEU A 81 -7.36 -1.95 0.45
N GLY A 82 -8.34 -2.25 1.29
CA GLY A 82 -9.57 -1.50 1.28
C GLY A 82 -10.51 -1.78 2.43
N CYS A 83 -11.50 -0.91 2.56
CA CYS A 83 -12.62 -1.09 3.45
C CYS A 83 -13.91 -0.60 2.80
N GLN A 84 -15.01 -1.24 3.19
CA GLN A 84 -16.35 -0.73 2.93
C GLN A 84 -16.64 0.48 3.83
N GLU A 85 -17.89 0.94 3.90
CA GLU A 85 -18.29 2.05 4.78
C GLU A 85 -17.82 1.81 6.23
N GLN A 86 -17.04 2.77 6.74
CA GLN A 86 -16.54 2.84 8.11
C GLN A 86 -17.03 4.13 8.76
N ASN A 87 -17.28 4.11 10.07
CA ASN A 87 -17.58 5.32 10.82
C ASN A 87 -16.28 5.90 11.42
N ASN A 88 -15.85 7.04 10.91
CA ASN A 88 -14.66 7.76 11.34
C ASN A 88 -15.05 9.14 11.87
N GLY A 89 -15.27 9.24 13.18
CA GLY A 89 -15.49 10.53 13.85
C GLY A 89 -16.76 11.25 13.41
N GLY A 90 -17.85 10.51 13.15
CA GLY A 90 -19.14 11.09 12.73
C GLY A 90 -19.33 11.22 11.23
N TYR A 91 -18.32 10.82 10.43
CA TYR A 91 -18.43 10.70 8.99
C TYR A 91 -18.35 9.23 8.57
N ALA A 92 -19.19 8.85 7.60
CA ALA A 92 -19.03 7.59 6.90
C ALA A 92 -17.93 7.73 5.84
N THR A 93 -16.92 6.87 5.87
CA THR A 93 -15.78 6.90 4.96
C THR A 93 -15.58 5.54 4.31
N SER A 94 -14.96 5.51 3.13
CA SER A 94 -14.46 4.29 2.49
C SER A 94 -13.11 4.60 1.89
N GLY A 95 -12.26 3.58 1.74
CA GLY A 95 -10.94 3.76 1.17
C GLY A 95 -10.48 2.51 0.43
N SER A 96 -9.63 2.74 -0.56
CA SER A 96 -8.91 1.72 -1.30
C SER A 96 -7.50 2.20 -1.58
N ALA A 97 -6.52 1.32 -1.45
CA ALA A 97 -5.16 1.56 -1.89
C ALA A 97 -4.62 0.36 -2.65
N GLU A 98 -3.80 0.60 -3.66
CA GLU A 98 -3.13 -0.44 -4.44
C GLU A 98 -1.63 -0.15 -4.46
N LEU A 99 -0.83 -1.17 -4.15
CA LEU A 99 0.63 -1.11 -4.22
C LEU A 99 1.11 -2.13 -5.25
N ASP A 100 1.77 -1.67 -6.30
CA ASP A 100 2.44 -2.56 -7.25
C ASP A 100 3.86 -2.85 -6.74
N LEU A 101 4.09 -4.10 -6.37
CA LEU A 101 5.35 -4.60 -5.80
C LEU A 101 6.15 -5.45 -6.79
N ARG A 102 5.79 -5.46 -8.08
CA ARG A 102 6.50 -6.23 -9.11
C ARG A 102 7.92 -5.68 -9.31
N GLY A 103 8.89 -6.39 -8.73
CA GLY A 103 10.29 -5.96 -8.74
C GLY A 103 10.60 -4.84 -7.74
N GLY A 104 9.79 -4.69 -6.69
CA GLY A 104 9.85 -3.60 -5.71
C GLY A 104 8.69 -2.62 -5.86
N LEU A 105 8.62 -1.61 -4.99
CA LEU A 105 7.54 -0.62 -5.01
C LEU A 105 7.60 0.25 -6.28
N ASN A 106 6.70 -0.04 -7.23
CA ASN A 106 6.63 0.62 -8.54
C ASN A 106 5.46 1.60 -8.67
N ALA A 107 4.34 1.31 -8.01
CA ALA A 107 3.18 2.17 -8.04
C ALA A 107 2.44 2.15 -6.70
N VAL A 108 1.84 3.29 -6.35
CA VAL A 108 0.93 3.43 -5.21
C VAL A 108 -0.25 4.28 -5.65
N ARG A 109 -1.45 3.71 -5.53
CA ARG A 109 -2.71 4.43 -5.74
C ARG A 109 -3.47 4.47 -4.44
N VAL A 110 -4.04 5.62 -4.10
CA VAL A 110 -4.87 5.79 -2.91
C VAL A 110 -6.11 6.57 -3.27
N ARG A 111 -7.27 6.01 -2.94
CA ARG A 111 -8.55 6.68 -3.05
C ARG A 111 -9.27 6.62 -1.71
N GLY A 112 -9.69 7.78 -1.22
CA GLY A 112 -10.47 7.94 0.00
C GLY A 112 -11.75 8.69 -0.31
N GLU A 113 -12.87 8.20 0.19
CA GLU A 113 -14.19 8.77 -0.01
C GLU A 113 -14.87 9.05 1.32
N VAL A 114 -15.60 10.15 1.38
CA VAL A 114 -16.37 10.58 2.54
C VAL A 114 -17.81 10.80 2.11
N ARG A 115 -18.74 10.24 2.88
CA ARG A 115 -20.18 10.44 2.68
C ARG A 115 -20.56 11.83 3.17
N LYS A 116 -21.04 12.66 2.25
CA LYS A 116 -21.63 13.98 2.52
C LYS A 116 -23.14 13.90 2.33
N THR A 117 -23.85 15.00 2.60
CA THR A 117 -25.32 15.09 2.50
C THR A 117 -25.87 14.68 1.11
N LEU A 118 -25.09 14.92 0.05
CA LEU A 118 -25.46 14.63 -1.35
C LEU A 118 -24.84 13.32 -1.88
N GLY A 119 -24.35 12.45 -0.99
CA GLY A 119 -23.74 11.15 -1.34
C GLY A 119 -22.23 11.10 -1.14
N TRP A 120 -21.61 10.09 -1.73
CA TRP A 120 -20.16 9.86 -1.64
C TRP A 120 -19.39 10.91 -2.43
N ARG A 121 -18.36 11.48 -1.80
CA ARG A 121 -17.43 12.42 -2.43
C ARG A 121 -16.02 11.89 -2.26
N THR A 122 -15.24 11.92 -3.33
CA THR A 122 -13.81 11.65 -3.27
C THR A 122 -13.11 12.79 -2.54
N ASP A 123 -12.45 12.46 -1.44
CA ASP A 123 -11.70 13.39 -0.59
C ASP A 123 -10.20 13.31 -0.92
N THR A 124 -9.70 12.07 -1.09
CA THR A 124 -8.32 11.79 -1.49
C THR A 124 -8.31 10.98 -2.79
N ASN A 125 -7.48 11.41 -3.74
CA ASN A 125 -7.15 10.65 -4.94
C ASN A 125 -5.68 10.93 -5.30
N ILE A 126 -4.84 9.92 -5.11
CA ILE A 126 -3.41 9.95 -5.39
C ILE A 126 -3.08 8.77 -6.30
N SER A 127 -2.29 9.00 -7.36
CA SER A 127 -1.87 7.96 -8.28
C SER A 127 -0.41 8.11 -8.68
N CYS A 128 0.46 7.44 -7.95
CA CYS A 128 1.89 7.40 -8.22
C CYS A 128 2.26 6.14 -9.01
N GLU A 129 2.88 6.31 -10.17
CA GLU A 129 3.32 5.23 -11.05
C GLU A 129 4.78 5.41 -11.48
N GLY A 130 5.45 4.31 -11.80
CA GLY A 130 6.86 4.35 -12.21
C GLY A 130 7.80 4.84 -11.11
N LEU A 131 7.44 4.60 -9.85
CA LEU A 131 8.26 4.87 -8.68
C LEU A 131 9.58 4.11 -8.75
N ARG A 132 10.66 4.79 -8.35
CA ARG A 132 12.02 4.26 -8.25
C ARG A 132 12.65 4.70 -6.94
N PRO A 133 13.52 3.89 -6.32
CA PRO A 133 14.26 4.32 -5.14
C PRO A 133 15.01 5.64 -5.40
N ALA A 134 14.83 6.62 -4.52
CA ALA A 134 15.58 7.87 -4.56
C ALA A 134 17.02 7.56 -4.16
N GLY A 135 17.92 7.62 -5.13
CA GLY A 135 19.30 7.13 -4.99
C GLY A 135 19.66 6.00 -5.94
N ALA A 136 18.68 5.41 -6.64
CA ALA A 136 18.92 4.61 -7.84
C ALA A 136 19.23 5.53 -9.04
N ALA A 137 20.23 6.39 -8.89
CA ALA A 137 20.87 7.06 -10.02
C ALA A 137 21.91 6.10 -10.62
N LYS A 138 21.91 6.04 -11.95
CA LYS A 138 22.84 5.29 -12.82
C LYS A 138 24.30 5.46 -12.44
#